data_AF-A0A958STZ3-F1
#
_entry.id   AF-A0A958STZ3-F1
#
_cell.length_a   1.000
_cell.length_b   1.000
_cell.length_c   1.000
_cell.angle_alpha   90.00
_cell.angle_beta   90.00
_cell.angle_gamma   90.00
#
_symmetry.space_group_name_H-M   'P 1'
#
loop_
_entity.id
_entity.type
_entity.pdbx_description
1 polymer ?
#
loop_
_entity_poly.entity_id
_entity_poly.type
_entity_poly.pdbx_seq_one_letter_code
_entity_poly.pdbx_strand_id
1 'polypeptide(L)' 'YKYAGLPPGLIAMPDISAIDAVLNYEKHSYLYFAADAKRLGYHKFAKTLAQHNINAREYQRYLSSQGINR' A
#
# COMPACT_ATOMS: atom_id res chain seq x y z
N TYR A 1 7.67 12.73 -2.12
CA TYR A 1 8.93 11.97 -2.27
C TYR A 1 9.87 12.73 -3.20
N LYS A 2 11.17 12.80 -2.88
CA LYS A 2 12.16 13.63 -3.62
C LYS A 2 13.14 12.83 -4.48
N TYR A 3 13.52 11.62 -4.05
CA TYR A 3 14.50 10.77 -4.73
C TYR A 3 13.83 9.47 -5.21
N ALA A 4 14.23 8.98 -6.38
CA ALA A 4 13.76 7.72 -6.95
C ALA A 4 14.65 6.55 -6.50
N GLY A 5 14.10 5.33 -6.50
CA GLY A 5 14.81 4.11 -6.13
C GLY A 5 14.79 3.80 -4.63
N LEU A 6 15.59 2.81 -4.24
CA LEU A 6 15.72 2.39 -2.84
C LEU A 6 16.64 3.36 -2.07
N PRO A 7 16.40 3.57 -0.75
CA PRO A 7 17.33 4.30 0.10
C PRO A 7 18.70 3.60 0.16
N PRO A 8 19.79 4.33 0.47
CA PRO A 8 21.15 3.76 0.51
C PRO A 8 21.37 2.72 1.63
N GLY A 9 20.43 2.59 2.57
CA GLY A 9 20.47 1.61 3.64
C GLY A 9 19.07 1.24 4.11
N LEU A 10 18.99 0.21 4.94
CA LEU A 10 17.74 -0.24 5.54
C LEU A 10 17.14 0.82 6.46
N ILE A 11 15.81 0.93 6.44
CA ILE A 11 15.06 1.83 7.35
C ILE A 11 14.74 1.12 8.67
N ALA A 12 14.55 -0.20 8.63
CA ALA A 12 14.30 -1.05 9.78
C ALA A 12 14.86 -2.45 9.54
N MET A 13 15.07 -3.23 10.62
CA MET A 13 15.49 -4.62 10.52
C MET A 13 14.35 -5.45 9.89
N PRO A 14 14.58 -6.13 8.74
CA PRO A 14 13.58 -6.97 8.15
C PRO A 14 13.42 -8.27 8.94
N ASP A 15 12.20 -8.77 9.01
CA ASP A 15 11.94 -10.12 9.47
C ASP A 15 12.14 -11.14 8.33
N ILE A 16 12.18 -12.42 8.67
CA ILE A 16 12.41 -13.49 7.68
C ILE A 16 11.33 -13.49 6.59
N SER A 17 10.07 -13.21 6.94
CA SER A 17 8.99 -13.22 5.95
C SER A 17 9.13 -12.09 4.92
N ALA A 18 9.64 -10.92 5.33
CA ALA A 18 9.95 -9.83 4.41
C ALA A 18 11.11 -10.18 3.47
N ILE A 19 12.14 -10.86 3.97
CA ILE A 19 13.26 -11.34 3.14
C ILE A 19 12.75 -12.34 2.10
N ASP A 20 11.95 -13.32 2.52
CA ASP A 20 11.39 -14.34 1.62
C ASP A 20 10.46 -13.73 0.58
N ALA A 21 9.66 -12.72 0.95
CA ALA A 21 8.77 -12.02 0.02
C ALA A 21 9.52 -11.26 -1.08
N VAL A 22 10.72 -10.72 -0.77
CA VAL A 22 11.57 -10.04 -1.76
C VAL A 22 12.22 -11.06 -2.70
N LEU A 23 12.72 -12.18 -2.16
CA LEU A 23 13.37 -13.22 -2.95
C LEU A 23 12.39 -14.00 -3.83
N ASN A 24 11.17 -14.24 -3.32
CA ASN A 24 10.14 -15.06 -3.97
C ASN A 24 8.87 -14.25 -4.28
N TYR A 25 9.05 -13.05 -4.83
CA TYR A 25 7.93 -12.16 -5.11
C TYR A 25 6.94 -12.75 -6.14
N GLU A 26 5.65 -12.46 -5.95
CA GLU A 26 4.61 -12.83 -6.91
C GLU A 26 4.67 -11.91 -8.14
N LYS A 27 4.61 -12.51 -9.34
CA LYS A 27 4.57 -11.73 -10.58
C LYS A 27 3.17 -11.18 -10.84
N HIS A 28 3.04 -9.86 -10.73
CA HIS A 28 1.79 -9.15 -11.02
C HIS A 28 2.04 -7.78 -11.67
N SER A 29 1.01 -7.19 -12.27
CA SER A 29 1.09 -5.86 -12.91
C SER A 29 0.58 -4.70 -12.04
N TYR A 30 0.44 -4.90 -10.73
CA TYR A 30 -0.01 -3.86 -9.80
C TYR A 30 1.11 -2.87 -9.50
N LEU A 31 0.76 -1.58 -9.48
CA LEU A 31 1.70 -0.48 -9.21
C LEU A 31 1.28 0.32 -7.98
N TYR A 32 0.01 0.21 -7.56
CA TYR A 32 -0.55 0.97 -6.46
C TYR A 32 -1.31 0.06 -5.52
N PHE A 33 -1.33 0.38 -4.23
CA PHE A 33 -2.15 -0.28 -3.23
C PHE A 33 -2.75 0.75 -2.27
N ALA A 34 -3.92 0.46 -1.73
CA ALA A 34 -4.57 1.26 -0.69
C ALA A 34 -5.23 0.33 0.34
N ALA A 35 -5.39 0.76 1.59
CA ALA A 35 -6.09 -0.02 2.61
C ALA A 35 -7.57 -0.23 2.24
N ASP A 36 -8.11 -1.43 2.54
CA ASP A 36 -9.50 -1.75 2.27
C ASP A 36 -10.41 -1.28 3.41
N ALA A 37 -11.28 -0.32 3.11
CA ALA A 37 -12.29 0.19 4.03
C ALA A 37 -13.30 -0.88 4.50
N LYS A 38 -13.56 -1.90 3.68
CA LYS A 38 -14.56 -2.94 3.98
C LYS A 38 -13.96 -4.14 4.70
N ARG A 39 -12.65 -4.36 4.54
CA ARG A 39 -11.93 -5.50 5.10
C ARG A 39 -10.67 -5.00 5.81
N LEU A 40 -10.83 -4.58 7.06
CA LEU A 40 -9.74 -4.08 7.87
C LEU A 40 -8.59 -5.10 7.95
N GLY A 41 -7.37 -4.61 7.80
CA GLY A 41 -6.16 -5.44 7.71
C GLY A 41 -5.82 -5.93 6.30
N TYR A 42 -6.61 -5.59 5.28
CA TYR A 42 -6.34 -5.95 3.89
C TYR A 42 -6.09 -4.73 3.00
N HIS A 43 -5.53 -4.99 1.82
CA HIS A 43 -5.20 -3.97 0.82
C HIS A 43 -5.88 -4.27 -0.51
N LYS A 44 -6.31 -3.20 -1.20
CA LYS A 44 -6.75 -3.22 -2.59
C LYS A 44 -5.60 -2.82 -3.50
N PHE A 45 -5.25 -3.70 -4.44
CA PHE A 45 -4.22 -3.45 -5.44
C PHE A 45 -4.81 -2.87 -6.73
N ALA A 46 -4.05 -2.01 -7.41
CA ALA A 46 -4.47 -1.32 -8.63
C ALA A 46 -3.31 -1.19 -9.64
N LYS A 47 -3.64 -1.34 -10.93
CA LYS A 47 -2.69 -1.17 -12.05
C LYS A 47 -2.58 0.28 -12.51
N THR A 48 -3.64 1.08 -12.30
CA THR A 48 -3.74 2.46 -12.80
C THR A 48 -3.95 3.45 -11.66
N LEU A 49 -3.50 4.68 -11.84
CA LEU A 49 -3.70 5.77 -10.89
C LEU A 49 -5.19 6.07 -10.65
N ALA A 50 -6.03 6.01 -11.69
CA ALA A 50 -7.47 6.27 -11.56
C ALA A 50 -8.13 5.29 -10.57
N GLN A 51 -7.85 3.99 -10.71
CA GLN A 51 -8.36 2.97 -9.79
C GLN A 51 -7.81 3.16 -8.37
N HIS A 52 -6.52 3.51 -8.23
CA HIS A 52 -5.94 3.81 -6.91
C HIS A 52 -6.67 4.97 -6.22
N ASN A 53 -6.95 6.06 -6.94
CA ASN A 53 -7.66 7.23 -6.40
C ASN A 53 -9.09 6.91 -5.96
N ILE A 54 -9.76 5.96 -6.62
CA ILE A 54 -11.06 5.46 -6.18
C ILE A 54 -10.90 4.72 -4.85
N ASN A 55 -9.97 3.76 -4.77
CA ASN A 55 -9.72 2.99 -3.55
C ASN A 55 -9.30 3.89 -2.37
N ALA A 56 -8.43 4.87 -2.61
CA ALA A 56 -7.98 5.83 -1.61
C ALA A 56 -9.14 6.69 -1.07
N ARG A 57 -10.02 7.18 -1.95
CA ARG A 57 -11.23 7.93 -1.53
C ARG A 57 -12.21 7.10 -0.73
N GLU A 58 -12.38 5.82 -1.06
CA GLU A 58 -13.20 4.91 -0.26
C GLU A 58 -12.65 4.79 1.16
N TYR A 59 -11.33 4.59 1.30
CA TYR A 59 -10.69 4.51 2.61
C TYR A 59 -10.75 5.82 3.38
N GLN A 60 -10.54 6.96 2.71
CA GLN A 60 -10.67 8.28 3.33
C GLN A 60 -12.09 8.53 3.84
N ARG A 61 -13.13 8.20 3.06
CA ARG A 61 -14.53 8.32 3.51
C ARG A 61 -14.81 7.45 4.73
N TYR A 62 -14.27 6.23 4.75
CA TYR A 62 -14.35 5.36 5.92
C TYR A 62 -13.71 6.04 7.14
N LEU A 63 -12.48 6.54 7.02
CA LEU A 63 -11.82 7.27 8.12
C LEU A 63 -12.64 8.49 8.60
N SER A 64 -13.17 9.30 7.67
CA SER A 64 -14.02 10.45 8.01
C SER A 64 -15.30 10.03 8.75
N SER A 65 -15.90 8.89 8.39
CA SER A 65 -17.06 8.34 9.10
C SER A 65 -16.73 7.92 10.54
N GLN A 66 -15.47 7.59 10.83
CA GLN A 66 -14.96 7.28 12.16
C GLN A 66 -14.52 8.55 12.94
N GLY A 67 -14.78 9.74 12.40
CA GLY A 67 -14.37 11.02 13.00
C GLY A 67 -12.90 11.39 12.76
N ILE A 68 -12.18 10.62 11.94
CA ILE A 68 -10.79 10.91 11.58
C ILE A 68 -10.79 11.80 10.34
N ASN A 69 -10.84 13.11 10.58
CA ASN A 69 -10.78 14.13 9.53
C ASN A 69 -9.35 14.70 9.49
N ARG A 70 -8.52 14.20 8.59
CA ARG A 70 -7.17 14.72 8.28
C ARG A 70 -7.04 15.03 6.81
#